data_AF-A0A934T473-F1
#
_entry.id   AF-A0A934T473-F1
#
_cell.length_a   1.000
_cell.length_b   1.000
_cell.length_c   1.000
_cell.angle_alpha   90.00
_cell.angle_beta   90.00
_cell.angle_gamma   90.00
#
_symmetry.space_group_name_H-M   'P 1'
#
loop_
_entity.id
_entity.type
_entity.pdbx_description
1 polymer ?
#
loop_
_entity_poly.entity_id
_entity_poly.type
_entity_poly.pdbx_seq_one_letter_code
_entity_poly.pdbx_strand_id
1 'polypeptide(L)'
;METMESTMAHAQRFAYPEGAKVYGMVVDGHTSGALVRLGLDALARTDADLLVFLCPTPDDIRDRVDWSEIESRIRFAGGKRSAYDVQMVGSGIELMEASLRMRVMRLPDDYVFI
;
A
#
# COMPACT_ATOMS: atom_id res chain seq x y z
N MET A 1 25.77 -12.68 -10.47
CA MET A 1 24.97 -13.91 -10.30
C MET A 1 24.16 -13.69 -9.02
N GLU A 2 23.09 -12.88 -9.08
CA GLU A 2 22.38 -12.33 -7.91
C GLU A 2 20.85 -12.51 -8.00
N THR A 3 20.37 -13.41 -8.87
CA THR A 3 18.98 -13.38 -9.34
C THR A 3 18.03 -14.32 -8.62
N MET A 4 18.47 -15.33 -7.86
CA MET A 4 17.55 -16.28 -7.22
C MET A 4 17.32 -16.02 -5.73
N GLU A 5 18.35 -15.69 -4.95
CA GLU A 5 18.19 -15.36 -3.53
C GLU A 5 17.44 -14.05 -3.30
N SER A 6 17.73 -13.02 -4.11
CA SER A 6 17.04 -11.74 -4.03
C SER A 6 15.54 -11.89 -4.32
N THR A 7 15.20 -12.56 -5.43
CA THR A 7 13.80 -12.81 -5.83
C THR A 7 13.03 -13.64 -4.79
N MET A 8 13.67 -14.63 -4.13
CA MET A 8 13.04 -15.41 -3.07
C MET A 8 12.80 -14.60 -1.79
N ALA A 9 13.73 -13.70 -1.44
CA ALA A 9 13.57 -12.78 -0.30
C ALA A 9 12.45 -11.76 -0.55
N HIS A 10 12.34 -11.22 -1.76
CA HIS A 10 11.27 -10.29 -2.12
C HIS A 10 9.89 -10.98 -2.20
N ALA A 11 9.83 -12.23 -2.68
CA ALA A 11 8.60 -13.01 -2.74
C ALA A 11 8.03 -13.34 -1.34
N GLN A 12 8.87 -13.52 -0.32
CA GLN A 12 8.41 -13.70 1.06
C GLN A 12 7.80 -12.43 1.65
N ARG A 13 8.24 -11.25 1.21
CA ARG A 13 7.75 -9.95 1.73
C ARG A 13 6.27 -9.70 1.41
N PHE A 14 5.76 -10.29 0.32
CA PHE A 14 4.38 -10.18 -0.13
C PHE A 14 3.58 -11.48 0.02
N ALA A 15 3.97 -12.33 0.98
CA ALA A 15 3.28 -13.59 1.29
C ALA A 15 2.09 -13.34 2.23
N TYR A 16 0.94 -13.04 1.66
CA TYR A 16 -0.32 -12.88 2.42
C TYR A 16 -1.13 -14.18 2.46
N PRO A 17 -2.05 -14.33 3.45
CA PRO A 17 -2.92 -15.51 3.53
C PRO A 17 -3.67 -15.75 2.22
N GLU A 18 -3.74 -17.01 1.80
CA GLU A 18 -4.46 -17.39 0.59
C GLU A 18 -5.94 -17.03 0.72
N GLY A 19 -6.50 -16.39 -0.31
CA GLY A 19 -7.89 -15.93 -0.34
C GLY A 19 -8.15 -14.54 0.27
N ALA A 20 -7.15 -13.90 0.90
CA ALA A 20 -7.28 -12.53 1.40
C ALA A 20 -7.35 -11.50 0.25
N LYS A 21 -8.28 -10.56 0.36
CA LYS A 21 -8.44 -9.41 -0.55
C LYS A 21 -7.48 -8.29 -0.14
N VAL A 22 -6.24 -8.40 -0.59
CA VAL A 22 -5.17 -7.44 -0.31
C VAL A 22 -5.16 -6.32 -1.35
N TYR A 23 -5.12 -5.07 -0.88
CA TYR A 23 -4.98 -3.88 -1.72
C TYR A 23 -3.68 -3.14 -1.37
N GLY A 24 -2.93 -2.78 -2.40
CA GLY A 24 -1.74 -1.94 -2.30
C GLY A 24 -2.06 -0.50 -2.72
N MET A 25 -1.60 0.49 -1.96
CA MET A 25 -1.67 1.90 -2.33
C MET A 25 -0.24 2.42 -2.44
N VAL A 26 0.15 2.85 -3.64
CA VAL A 26 1.43 3.52 -3.82
C VAL A 26 1.32 4.94 -3.28
N VAL A 27 2.19 5.30 -2.35
CA VAL A 27 2.24 6.62 -1.72
C VAL A 27 3.70 7.03 -1.63
N ASP A 28 4.00 8.23 -2.08
CA ASP A 28 5.36 8.79 -2.10
C ASP A 28 5.41 10.17 -1.43
N GLY A 29 6.57 10.83 -1.55
CA GLY A 29 6.81 12.11 -0.90
C GLY A 29 5.94 13.27 -1.42
N HIS A 30 5.34 13.10 -2.60
CA HIS A 30 4.48 14.06 -3.28
C HIS A 30 2.99 13.81 -3.02
N THR A 31 2.64 12.63 -2.54
CA THR A 31 1.25 12.28 -2.27
C THR A 31 0.75 13.04 -1.04
N SER A 32 -0.18 13.98 -1.21
CA SER A 32 -0.74 14.70 -0.06
C SER A 32 -1.61 13.81 0.83
N GLY A 33 -1.74 14.19 2.10
CA GLY A 33 -2.68 13.53 3.02
C GLY A 33 -4.13 13.55 2.51
N ALA A 34 -4.52 14.56 1.71
CA ALA A 34 -5.85 14.61 1.09
C ALA A 34 -6.06 13.49 0.06
N LEU A 35 -5.06 13.21 -0.78
CA LEU A 35 -5.10 12.09 -1.71
C LEU A 35 -5.11 10.74 -0.99
N VAL A 36 -4.31 10.58 0.06
CA VAL A 36 -4.33 9.37 0.90
C VAL A 36 -5.73 9.15 1.47
N ARG A 37 -6.40 10.21 1.98
CA ARG A 37 -7.79 10.13 2.46
C ARG A 37 -8.77 9.71 1.36
N LEU A 38 -8.64 10.26 0.16
CA LEU A 38 -9.50 9.89 -0.97
C LEU A 38 -9.33 8.42 -1.35
N GLY A 39 -8.09 7.93 -1.36
CA GLY A 39 -7.77 6.52 -1.56
C GLY A 39 -8.40 5.63 -0.48
N LEU A 40 -8.29 6.03 0.79
CA LEU A 40 -8.89 5.31 1.90
C LEU A 40 -10.42 5.28 1.84
N ASP A 41 -11.06 6.39 1.46
CA ASP A 41 -12.52 6.45 1.30
C ASP A 41 -13.00 5.56 0.15
N ALA A 42 -12.22 5.42 -0.93
CA ALA A 42 -12.49 4.49 -2.01
C ALA A 42 -12.32 3.03 -1.56
N LEU A 43 -11.29 2.75 -0.76
CA LEU A 43 -11.05 1.42 -0.20
C LEU A 43 -12.05 1.04 0.89
N ALA A 44 -12.56 1.98 1.69
CA ALA A 44 -13.58 1.72 2.71
C ALA A 44 -14.92 1.26 2.11
N ARG A 45 -15.15 1.54 0.81
CA ARG A 45 -16.29 1.03 0.05
C ARG A 45 -16.02 -0.34 -0.56
N THR A 46 -14.78 -0.80 -0.48
CA THR A 46 -14.30 -2.07 -1.00
C THR A 46 -14.12 -3.02 0.17
N ASP A 47 -14.60 -4.25 0.04
CA ASP A 47 -14.47 -5.29 1.07
C ASP A 47 -13.02 -5.81 1.13
N ALA A 48 -12.08 -4.98 1.61
CA ALA A 48 -10.65 -5.29 1.66
C ALA A 48 -10.26 -5.90 3.02
N ASP A 49 -9.52 -7.02 2.98
CA ASP A 49 -9.03 -7.70 4.19
C ASP A 49 -7.76 -7.04 4.73
N LEU A 50 -6.92 -6.52 3.83
CA LEU A 50 -5.63 -5.91 4.16
C LEU A 50 -5.32 -4.75 3.21
N LEU A 51 -4.84 -3.63 3.78
CA LEU A 51 -4.28 -2.51 3.02
C LEU A 51 -2.77 -2.44 3.24
N VAL A 52 -2.01 -2.31 2.15
CA VAL A 52 -0.56 -2.17 2.18
C VAL A 52 -0.17 -0.84 1.55
N PHE A 53 0.52 0.02 2.30
CA PHE A 53 1.12 1.23 1.76
C PHE A 53 2.48 0.88 1.15
N LEU A 54 2.60 1.04 -0.17
CA LEU A 54 3.81 0.77 -0.95
C LEU A 54 4.56 2.09 -1.11
N CYS A 55 5.65 2.26 -0.36
CA CYS A 55 6.40 3.51 -0.27
C CYS A 55 7.69 3.41 -1.09
N PRO A 56 7.82 4.09 -2.24
CA PRO A 56 9.06 4.10 -3.00
C PRO A 56 10.21 4.66 -2.15
N THR A 57 11.37 4.00 -2.13
CA THR A 57 12.56 4.59 -1.48
C THR A 57 13.03 5.80 -2.27
N PRO A 58 13.37 6.95 -1.64
CA PRO A 58 13.55 7.19 -0.19
C PRO A 58 12.34 7.74 0.56
N ASP A 59 11.16 7.74 -0.03
CA ASP A 59 9.97 8.41 0.47
C ASP A 59 9.20 7.58 1.53
N ASP A 60 9.83 7.34 2.68
CA ASP A 60 9.13 6.74 3.83
C ASP A 60 8.11 7.75 4.40
N ILE A 61 6.84 7.41 4.28
CA ILE A 61 5.72 8.26 4.72
C ILE A 61 5.35 8.06 6.18
N ARG A 62 5.96 7.08 6.88
CA ARG A 62 5.57 6.68 8.25
C ARG A 62 5.57 7.84 9.23
N ASP A 63 6.48 8.80 9.08
CA ASP A 63 6.57 9.95 9.97
C ASP A 63 5.71 11.15 9.53
N ARG A 64 5.13 11.10 8.32
CA ARG A 64 4.41 12.23 7.70
C ARG A 64 2.90 12.09 7.76
N VAL A 65 2.41 10.90 8.05
CA VAL A 65 1.00 10.54 7.94
C VAL A 65 0.39 10.39 9.32
N ASP A 66 -0.78 10.99 9.52
CA ASP A 66 -1.57 10.77 10.73
C ASP A 66 -2.21 9.38 10.69
N TRP A 67 -1.49 8.40 11.25
CA TRP A 67 -1.94 7.01 11.33
C TRP A 67 -3.23 6.86 12.13
N SER A 68 -3.48 7.71 13.12
CA SER A 68 -4.71 7.63 13.92
C SER A 68 -5.95 7.93 13.06
N GLU A 69 -5.83 8.87 12.12
CA GLU A 69 -6.88 9.14 11.14
C GLU A 69 -7.03 7.99 10.15
N ILE A 70 -5.94 7.43 9.63
CA ILE A 70 -5.98 6.29 8.70
C ILE A 70 -6.69 5.09 9.32
N GLU A 71 -6.30 4.73 10.54
CA GLU A 71 -6.88 3.62 11.28
C GLU A 71 -8.39 3.79 11.49
N SER A 72 -8.86 5.03 11.66
CA SER A 72 -10.29 5.33 11.83
C SER A 72 -11.13 5.11 10.55
N ARG A 73 -10.50 5.12 9.38
CA ARG A 73 -11.18 5.09 8.07
C ARG A 73 -11.20 3.72 7.40
N ILE A 74 -10.29 2.83 7.76
CA ILE A 74 -10.30 1.45 7.25
C ILE A 74 -11.54 0.75 7.84
N ARG A 75 -12.59 0.57 7.03
CA ARG A 75 -13.83 -0.13 7.42
C ARG A 75 -13.72 -1.61 7.10
N PHE A 76 -14.23 -2.44 8.00
CA PHE A 76 -13.88 -3.85 8.08
C PHE A 76 -15.01 -4.78 7.64
N ALA A 77 -14.65 -5.88 6.97
CA ALA A 77 -15.51 -7.06 6.86
C ALA A 77 -15.65 -7.72 8.25
N GLY A 78 -16.88 -7.89 8.75
CA GLY A 78 -17.13 -8.70 9.95
C GLY A 78 -16.63 -8.15 11.29
N GLY A 79 -16.31 -6.85 11.39
CA GLY A 79 -16.05 -6.17 12.68
C GLY A 79 -14.67 -6.41 13.33
N LYS A 80 -13.69 -6.98 12.61
CA LYS A 80 -12.30 -7.10 13.07
C LYS A 80 -11.41 -6.07 12.39
N ARG A 81 -10.45 -5.50 13.12
CA ARG A 81 -9.49 -4.51 12.59
C ARG A 81 -8.71 -5.11 11.40
N SER A 82 -9.00 -4.69 10.17
CA SER A 82 -8.13 -4.91 9.00
C SER A 82 -6.77 -4.37 9.38
N ALA A 83 -5.77 -5.24 9.29
CA ALA A 83 -4.41 -4.83 9.44
C ALA A 83 -4.07 -3.87 8.30
N TYR A 84 -3.18 -2.92 8.58
CA TYR A 84 -2.46 -2.23 7.55
C TYR A 84 -0.98 -2.59 7.68
N ASP A 85 -0.27 -2.52 6.56
CA ASP A 85 1.16 -2.73 6.52
C ASP A 85 1.81 -1.61 5.69
N VAL A 86 3.08 -1.32 5.96
CA VAL A 86 3.85 -0.31 5.23
C VAL A 86 5.12 -0.96 4.72
N GLN A 87 5.22 -1.08 3.40
CA GLN A 87 6.31 -1.76 2.71
C GLN A 87 7.12 -0.75 1.88
N MET A 88 8.42 -0.67 2.16
CA MET A 88 9.35 0.11 1.36
C MET A 88 9.64 -0.63 0.06
N VAL A 89 9.39 0.00 -1.10
CA VAL A 89 9.65 -0.58 -2.42
C VAL A 89 10.84 0.15 -3.07
N GLY A 90 11.96 -0.54 -3.21
CA GLY A 90 13.21 0.04 -3.70
C GLY A 90 13.31 0.12 -5.22
N SER A 91 12.42 -0.54 -5.96
CA SER A 91 12.50 -0.63 -7.41
C SER A 91 11.15 -0.89 -8.09
N GLY A 92 11.09 -0.64 -9.41
CA GLY A 92 9.93 -1.02 -10.22
C GLY A 92 9.67 -2.53 -10.27
N ILE A 93 10.70 -3.36 -10.09
CA ILE A 93 10.58 -4.81 -10.00
C ILE A 93 9.80 -5.19 -8.74
N GLU A 94 10.13 -4.59 -7.60
CA GLU A 94 9.41 -4.85 -6.34
C GLU A 94 7.93 -4.43 -6.40
N LEU A 95 7.62 -3.33 -7.12
CA LEU A 95 6.24 -2.92 -7.37
C LEU A 95 5.50 -3.92 -8.28
N MET A 96 6.18 -4.43 -9.32
CA MET A 96 5.64 -5.47 -10.19
C MET A 96 5.34 -6.74 -9.38
N GLU A 97 6.26 -7.18 -8.52
CA GLU A 97 6.08 -8.35 -7.65
C GLU A 97 4.91 -8.16 -6.67
N ALA A 98 4.78 -6.98 -6.06
CA ALA A 98 3.63 -6.65 -5.23
C ALA A 98 2.32 -6.81 -6.02
N SER A 99 2.28 -6.31 -7.26
CA SER A 99 1.09 -6.38 -8.12
C SER A 99 0.67 -7.80 -8.53
N LEU A 100 1.58 -8.79 -8.44
CA LEU A 100 1.25 -10.20 -8.64
C LEU A 100 0.49 -10.83 -7.46
N ARG A 101 0.54 -10.19 -6.28
CA ARG A 101 0.00 -10.72 -5.02
C ARG A 101 -1.12 -9.87 -4.42
N MET A 102 -1.28 -8.63 -4.87
CA MET A 102 -2.31 -7.70 -4.41
C MET A 102 -2.84 -6.82 -5.54
N ARG A 103 -4.01 -6.21 -5.35
CA ARG A 103 -4.50 -5.17 -6.27
C ARG A 103 -3.83 -3.85 -5.93
N VAL A 104 -2.94 -3.39 -6.80
CA VAL A 104 -2.21 -2.13 -6.60
C VAL A 104 -2.98 -0.96 -7.23
N MET A 105 -3.19 0.09 -6.46
CA MET A 105 -3.73 1.38 -6.87
C MET A 105 -2.65 2.45 -6.77
N ARG A 106 -2.58 3.30 -7.79
CA ARG A 106 -1.84 4.56 -7.73
C ARG A 106 -2.82 5.70 -7.52
N LEU A 107 -2.51 6.57 -6.57
CA LEU A 107 -3.21 7.83 -6.43
C LEU A 107 -2.76 8.76 -7.56
N PRO A 108 -3.63 9.67 -8.03
CA PRO A 108 -3.22 10.67 -9.00
C PRO A 108 -2.14 11.57 -8.38
N ASP A 109 -1.23 12.07 -9.20
CA ASP A 109 -0.27 13.07 -8.74
C ASP A 109 -1.00 14.40 -8.47
N ASP A 110 -0.62 15.11 -7.40
CA ASP A 110 -1.14 16.45 -7.03
C ASP A 110 -0.62 17.56 -7.98
N TYR A 111 -0.42 17.28 -9.27
CA TYR A 111 -0.09 18.33 -10.24
C TYR A 111 -1.33 19.18 -10.53
N VAL A 112 -1.57 20.18 -9.69
CA VAL A 112 -2.35 21.35 -10.07
C VAL A 112 -1.52 22.12 -11.10
N PHE A 113 -1.82 21.95 -12.37
CA PHE A 113 -1.43 22.93 -13.39
C PHE A 113 -2.19 24.23 -13.08
N ILE A 114 -1.49 25.24 -12.59
CA ILE A 114 -1.97 26.64 -12.49
C ILE A 114 -1.45 27.39 -13.71
#